data_AF-A0A662V880-F1
#
_entry.id   AF-A0A662V880-F1
#
_cell.length_a   1.000
_cell.length_b   1.000
_cell.length_c   1.000
_cell.angle_alpha   90.00
_cell.angle_beta   90.00
_cell.angle_gamma   90.00
#
_symmetry.space_group_name_H-M   'P 1'
#
loop_
_entity.id
_entity.type
_entity.pdbx_description
1 polymer ?
#
loop_
_entity_poly.entity_id
_entity_poly.type
_entity_poly.pdbx_seq_one_letter_code
_entity_poly.pdbx_strand_id
1 'polypeptide(L)'
;MARYWCDERNISMLFMVALKRRGYILFLGKPPEFLLTYSRSDLLSAGAKLEHVFLQGRGFVDIAAYNDELEVFVAGVAITRLIPLSISKGVASESLRLLLSVPNDAQSSFRVLRERGFKFKSMNTAKLYKSVVVCRALARTRDFFKKARQVVLTVILSPTALRDRYVVMEAENLLKRLTSYLSDNELKGSDLHYSIYAFRPSEVSAHSPKSVVLEHLAGEEVIGRGEEVATEGTVDPGAIGCRHCPYLRICAPL
;
A
#
# COMPACT_ATOMS: atom_id res chain seq x y z
N MET A 1 3.60 8.99 -20.48
CA MET A 1 3.84 10.00 -19.43
C MET A 1 4.68 9.36 -18.32
N ALA A 2 5.96 9.71 -18.29
CA ALA A 2 6.99 9.25 -17.36
C ALA A 2 6.67 9.59 -15.89
N ARG A 3 6.61 8.61 -14.97
CA ARG A 3 6.38 8.84 -13.51
C ARG A 3 7.27 7.89 -12.69
N TYR A 4 8.50 8.30 -12.40
CA TYR A 4 9.54 7.29 -12.12
C TYR A 4 10.04 7.17 -10.68
N TRP A 5 9.74 8.11 -9.77
CA TRP A 5 10.16 7.97 -8.35
C TRP A 5 9.04 7.66 -7.36
N CYS A 6 7.80 8.02 -7.68
CA CYS A 6 6.62 7.66 -6.87
C CYS A 6 5.92 6.40 -7.39
N ASP A 7 6.63 5.54 -8.12
CA ASP A 7 6.07 4.29 -8.61
C ASP A 7 5.83 3.33 -7.43
N GLU A 8 4.54 3.07 -7.17
CA GLU A 8 4.07 2.20 -6.09
C GLU A 8 4.75 0.83 -6.15
N ARG A 9 5.07 0.32 -7.35
CA ARG A 9 5.76 -0.97 -7.51
C ARG A 9 7.16 -0.93 -6.89
N ASN A 10 7.98 0.05 -7.23
CA ASN A 10 9.36 0.16 -6.72
C ASN A 10 9.37 0.37 -5.20
N ILE A 11 8.44 1.17 -4.69
CA ILE A 11 8.34 1.45 -3.26
C ILE A 11 7.89 0.20 -2.48
N SER A 12 6.94 -0.55 -3.03
CA SER A 12 6.53 -1.83 -2.45
C SER A 12 7.69 -2.84 -2.43
N MET A 13 8.49 -2.90 -3.51
CA MET A 13 9.68 -3.77 -3.56
C MET A 13 10.72 -3.38 -2.51
N LEU A 14 11.00 -2.09 -2.33
CA LEU A 14 11.93 -1.61 -1.29
C LEU A 14 11.45 -1.99 0.11
N PHE A 15 10.15 -1.85 0.39
CA PHE A 15 9.58 -2.28 1.67
C PHE A 15 9.67 -3.80 1.85
N MET A 16 9.37 -4.58 0.82
CA MET A 16 9.53 -6.04 0.87
C MET A 16 11.00 -6.45 1.10
N VAL A 17 11.97 -5.75 0.54
CA VAL A 17 13.40 -5.99 0.83
C VAL A 17 13.71 -5.71 2.30
N ALA A 18 13.20 -4.62 2.87
CA ALA A 18 13.34 -4.33 4.29
C ALA A 18 12.75 -5.45 5.17
N LEU A 19 11.53 -5.89 4.86
CA LEU A 19 10.89 -7.02 5.54
C LEU A 19 11.75 -8.29 5.46
N LYS A 20 12.28 -8.62 4.27
CA LYS A 20 13.15 -9.80 4.10
C LYS A 20 14.39 -9.75 4.99
N ARG A 21 15.03 -8.59 5.11
CA ARG A 21 16.18 -8.38 6.00
C ARG A 21 15.83 -8.61 7.48
N ARG A 22 14.56 -8.43 7.85
CA ARG A 22 14.01 -8.71 9.18
C ARG A 22 13.45 -10.14 9.33
N GLY A 23 13.82 -11.06 8.43
CA GLY A 23 13.44 -12.47 8.52
C GLY A 23 12.06 -12.81 7.95
N TYR A 24 11.37 -11.87 7.29
CA TYR A 24 10.08 -12.17 6.68
C TYR A 24 10.22 -12.98 5.39
N ILE A 25 9.37 -13.98 5.24
CA ILE A 25 9.10 -14.72 4.01
C ILE A 25 8.24 -13.84 3.10
N LEU A 26 8.77 -13.48 1.94
CA LEU A 26 8.08 -12.63 0.96
C LEU A 26 7.21 -13.44 0.02
N PHE A 27 6.03 -12.91 -0.31
CA PHE A 27 5.18 -13.47 -1.35
C PHE A 27 5.20 -12.59 -2.60
N LEU A 28 5.82 -13.10 -3.66
CA LEU A 28 6.00 -12.40 -4.94
C LEU A 28 5.09 -12.97 -6.04
N GLY A 29 4.88 -12.21 -7.11
CA GLY A 29 4.14 -12.62 -8.31
C GLY A 29 4.81 -13.72 -9.16
N LYS A 30 4.24 -13.99 -10.34
CA LYS A 30 4.89 -14.81 -11.38
C LYS A 30 5.79 -13.91 -12.22
N PRO A 31 7.04 -14.30 -12.57
CA PRO A 31 7.86 -13.52 -13.49
C PRO A 31 7.10 -13.17 -14.78
N PRO A 32 7.21 -11.94 -15.31
CA PRO A 32 8.02 -10.80 -14.85
C PRO A 32 7.35 -9.93 -13.75
N GLU A 33 6.25 -10.38 -13.17
CA GLU A 33 5.50 -9.70 -12.11
C GLU A 33 6.12 -10.02 -10.74
N PHE A 34 6.55 -8.99 -10.02
CA PHE A 34 7.11 -9.13 -8.66
C PHE A 34 6.04 -9.04 -7.56
N LEU A 35 4.80 -8.70 -7.91
CA LEU A 35 3.67 -8.56 -6.99
C LEU A 35 2.65 -9.66 -7.22
N LEU A 36 2.02 -10.18 -6.15
CA LEU A 36 0.98 -11.20 -6.31
C LEU A 36 -0.19 -10.62 -7.10
N THR A 37 -0.56 -11.28 -8.19
CA THR A 37 -1.72 -10.90 -9.01
C THR A 37 -2.99 -11.57 -8.53
N TYR A 38 -4.10 -10.84 -8.68
CA TYR A 38 -5.43 -11.38 -8.47
C TYR A 38 -6.38 -10.97 -9.60
N SER A 39 -7.38 -11.79 -9.80
CA SER A 39 -8.48 -11.62 -10.75
C SER A 39 -9.79 -11.29 -10.03
N ARG A 40 -10.82 -10.98 -10.81
CA ARG A 40 -12.20 -10.91 -10.31
C ARG A 40 -12.62 -12.19 -9.58
N SER A 41 -12.23 -13.37 -10.10
CA SER A 41 -12.61 -14.66 -9.49
C SER A 41 -12.03 -14.80 -8.10
N ASP A 42 -10.76 -14.42 -7.92
CA ASP A 42 -10.08 -14.50 -6.61
C ASP A 42 -10.79 -13.62 -5.57
N LEU A 43 -11.22 -12.41 -5.96
CA LEU A 43 -11.98 -11.52 -5.08
C LEU A 43 -13.37 -12.07 -4.72
N LEU A 44 -14.05 -12.70 -5.68
CA LEU A 44 -15.36 -13.33 -5.43
C LEU A 44 -15.21 -14.54 -4.49
N SER A 45 -14.22 -15.40 -4.74
CA SER A 45 -13.89 -16.53 -3.87
C SER A 45 -13.44 -16.08 -2.49
N ALA A 46 -12.79 -14.91 -2.39
CA ALA A 46 -12.44 -14.28 -1.13
C ALA A 46 -13.64 -13.69 -0.37
N GLY A 47 -14.83 -13.63 -0.97
CA GLY A 47 -16.04 -13.06 -0.35
C GLY A 47 -16.08 -11.53 -0.33
N ALA A 48 -15.37 -10.85 -1.24
CA ALA A 48 -15.24 -9.40 -1.25
C ALA A 48 -16.61 -8.68 -1.25
N LYS A 49 -16.82 -7.81 -0.25
CA LYS A 49 -18.06 -7.03 -0.06
C LYS A 49 -18.11 -5.77 -0.91
N LEU A 50 -17.91 -5.91 -2.22
CA LEU A 50 -17.93 -4.81 -3.18
C LEU A 50 -18.92 -5.09 -4.31
N GLU A 51 -19.54 -4.05 -4.87
CA GLU A 51 -20.38 -4.21 -6.07
C GLU A 51 -19.54 -4.73 -7.25
N HIS A 52 -20.15 -5.49 -8.15
CA HIS A 52 -19.46 -6.15 -9.26
C HIS A 52 -18.63 -5.20 -10.14
N VAL A 53 -19.07 -3.96 -10.34
CA VAL A 53 -18.35 -2.93 -11.12
C VAL A 53 -16.98 -2.59 -10.51
N PHE A 54 -16.84 -2.71 -9.18
CA PHE A 54 -15.59 -2.46 -8.46
C PHE A 54 -14.67 -3.68 -8.36
N LEU A 55 -15.16 -4.86 -8.78
CA LEU A 55 -14.41 -6.11 -8.83
C LEU A 55 -13.83 -6.41 -10.23
N GLN A 56 -14.06 -5.55 -11.22
CA GLN A 56 -13.62 -5.79 -12.59
C GLN A 56 -12.11 -5.60 -12.76
N GLY A 57 -11.49 -6.47 -13.56
CA GLY A 57 -10.08 -6.40 -13.97
C GLY A 57 -9.13 -7.31 -13.17
N ARG A 58 -7.83 -7.20 -13.48
CA ARG A 58 -6.74 -7.78 -12.69
C ARG A 58 -6.08 -6.70 -11.83
N GLY A 59 -5.74 -7.04 -10.59
CA GLY A 59 -5.02 -6.17 -9.68
C GLY A 59 -3.84 -6.87 -9.03
N PHE A 60 -3.14 -6.15 -8.15
CA PHE A 60 -1.94 -6.62 -7.48
C PHE A 60 -2.08 -6.45 -5.97
N VAL A 61 -1.52 -7.38 -5.21
CA VAL A 61 -1.17 -7.17 -3.81
C VAL A 61 0.24 -6.61 -3.77
N ASP A 62 0.33 -5.36 -3.33
CA ASP A 62 1.58 -4.60 -3.29
C ASP A 62 2.57 -5.18 -2.28
N ILE A 63 2.09 -5.54 -1.08
CA ILE A 63 2.93 -6.03 0.02
C ILE A 63 2.24 -7.23 0.65
N ALA A 64 2.94 -8.36 0.66
CA ALA A 64 2.53 -9.56 1.37
C ALA A 64 3.78 -10.28 1.90
N ALA A 65 3.85 -10.46 3.22
CA ALA A 65 4.95 -11.17 3.86
C ALA A 65 4.52 -11.84 5.16
N TYR A 66 5.27 -12.83 5.61
CA TYR A 66 5.02 -13.52 6.87
C TYR A 66 6.32 -13.76 7.63
N ASN A 67 6.34 -13.54 8.93
CA ASN A 67 7.43 -13.90 9.82
C ASN A 67 7.01 -15.09 10.68
N ASP A 68 7.74 -16.20 10.57
CA ASP A 68 7.44 -17.47 11.26
C ASP A 68 7.75 -17.39 12.76
N GLU A 69 8.85 -16.72 13.13
CA GLU A 69 9.27 -16.57 14.53
C GLU A 69 8.32 -15.67 15.33
N LEU A 70 7.83 -14.60 14.70
CA LEU A 70 6.91 -13.64 15.33
C LEU A 70 5.44 -14.00 15.11
N GLU A 71 5.15 -14.97 14.23
CA GLU A 71 3.81 -15.30 13.75
C GLU A 71 3.02 -14.09 13.20
N VAL A 72 3.72 -13.15 12.55
CA VAL A 72 3.15 -11.89 12.03
C VAL A 72 2.97 -11.98 10.52
N PHE A 73 1.74 -11.78 10.03
CA PHE A 73 1.46 -11.56 8.62
C PHE A 73 1.33 -10.07 8.31
N VAL A 74 1.98 -9.63 7.23
CA VAL A 74 1.93 -8.24 6.77
C VAL A 74 1.23 -8.22 5.41
N ALA A 75 0.14 -7.47 5.33
CA ALA A 75 -0.55 -7.17 4.08
C ALA A 75 -0.61 -5.66 3.91
N GLY A 76 -0.23 -5.15 2.73
CA GLY A 76 -0.15 -3.71 2.58
C GLY A 76 -0.20 -3.19 1.17
N VAL A 77 -0.29 -1.87 1.07
CA VAL A 77 -0.33 -1.12 -0.19
C VAL A 77 0.57 0.11 -0.16
N ALA A 78 1.21 0.39 -1.29
CA ALA A 78 1.83 1.69 -1.53
C ALA A 78 0.82 2.60 -2.25
N ILE A 79 0.66 3.83 -1.77
CA ILE A 79 -0.25 4.83 -2.35
C ILE A 79 0.46 6.17 -2.55
N THR A 80 1.52 6.11 -3.33
CA THR A 80 2.59 7.12 -3.34
C THR A 80 2.45 8.13 -4.47
N ARG A 81 1.61 7.81 -5.46
CA ARG A 81 1.38 8.64 -6.65
C ARG A 81 0.08 9.43 -6.57
N LEU A 82 -0.97 8.83 -6.03
CA LEU A 82 -2.28 9.46 -6.01
C LEU A 82 -2.33 10.64 -5.02
N ILE A 83 -1.77 10.47 -3.84
CA ILE A 83 -1.93 11.42 -2.74
C ILE A 83 -1.36 12.82 -3.04
N PRO A 84 -0.12 12.99 -3.56
CA PRO A 84 0.39 14.32 -3.90
C PRO A 84 -0.45 15.04 -4.96
N LEU A 85 -0.94 14.30 -5.96
CA LEU A 85 -1.84 14.84 -6.99
C LEU A 85 -3.16 15.29 -6.36
N SER A 86 -3.75 14.46 -5.50
CA SER A 86 -5.01 14.76 -4.85
C SER A 86 -4.93 15.94 -3.89
N ILE A 87 -3.80 16.15 -3.20
CA ILE A 87 -3.54 17.36 -2.40
C ILE A 87 -3.59 18.60 -3.29
N SER A 88 -2.88 18.60 -4.43
CA SER A 88 -2.88 19.75 -5.37
C SER A 88 -4.24 20.06 -5.98
N LYS A 89 -5.20 19.14 -5.85
CA LYS A 89 -6.57 19.25 -6.36
C LYS A 89 -7.62 19.36 -5.26
N GLY A 90 -7.22 19.44 -3.99
CA GLY A 90 -8.15 19.57 -2.86
C GLY A 90 -9.06 18.34 -2.64
N VAL A 91 -8.61 17.14 -3.02
CA VAL A 91 -9.39 15.88 -2.91
C VAL A 91 -8.62 14.75 -2.22
N ALA A 92 -7.67 15.11 -1.35
CA ALA A 92 -6.80 14.15 -0.67
C ALA A 92 -7.58 13.19 0.23
N SER A 93 -8.56 13.68 0.99
CA SER A 93 -9.40 12.85 1.87
C SER A 93 -10.22 11.84 1.07
N GLU A 94 -10.91 12.26 0.02
CA GLU A 94 -11.70 11.36 -0.83
C GLU A 94 -10.81 10.33 -1.52
N SER A 95 -9.58 10.70 -1.86
CA SER A 95 -8.60 9.77 -2.47
C SER A 95 -8.08 8.75 -1.46
N LEU A 96 -7.80 9.15 -0.22
CA LEU A 96 -7.44 8.22 0.86
C LEU A 96 -8.61 7.29 1.16
N ARG A 97 -9.84 7.81 1.24
CA ARG A 97 -11.05 7.02 1.47
C ARG A 97 -11.31 6.02 0.35
N LEU A 98 -11.11 6.44 -0.91
CA LEU A 98 -11.19 5.54 -2.05
C LEU A 98 -10.26 4.33 -1.90
N LEU A 99 -9.05 4.51 -1.34
CA LEU A 99 -8.00 3.49 -1.31
C LEU A 99 -8.00 2.64 -0.03
N LEU A 100 -8.27 3.26 1.12
CA LEU A 100 -8.03 2.69 2.46
C LEU A 100 -9.31 2.41 3.26
N SER A 101 -10.46 2.95 2.86
CA SER A 101 -11.70 2.73 3.61
C SER A 101 -12.26 1.31 3.45
N VAL A 102 -13.21 1.01 4.32
CA VAL A 102 -14.17 -0.08 4.15
C VAL A 102 -14.92 0.03 2.80
N PRO A 103 -15.46 -1.08 2.28
CA PRO A 103 -16.00 -1.14 0.93
C PRO A 103 -17.02 -0.04 0.58
N ASN A 104 -18.04 0.18 1.40
CA ASN A 104 -19.12 1.13 1.11
C ASN A 104 -18.60 2.57 1.01
N ASP A 105 -17.75 2.99 1.95
CA ASP A 105 -17.15 4.32 1.98
C ASP A 105 -16.23 4.56 0.78
N ALA A 106 -15.46 3.53 0.40
CA ALA A 106 -14.58 3.59 -0.77
C ALA A 106 -15.38 3.73 -2.07
N GLN A 107 -16.52 3.04 -2.20
CA GLN A 107 -17.42 3.17 -3.35
C GLN A 107 -18.08 4.55 -3.42
N SER A 108 -18.54 5.07 -2.28
CA SER A 108 -19.08 6.43 -2.19
C SER A 108 -18.05 7.46 -2.64
N SER A 109 -16.82 7.36 -2.12
CA SER A 109 -15.71 8.26 -2.50
C SER A 109 -15.35 8.14 -3.98
N PHE A 110 -15.43 6.94 -4.56
CA PHE A 110 -15.24 6.74 -6.01
C PHE A 110 -16.28 7.53 -6.83
N ARG A 111 -17.56 7.47 -6.43
CA ARG A 111 -18.64 8.18 -7.14
C ARG A 111 -18.44 9.69 -7.06
N VAL A 112 -18.15 10.23 -5.87
CA VAL A 112 -17.83 11.67 -5.66
C VAL A 112 -16.66 12.11 -6.54
N LEU A 113 -15.58 11.34 -6.56
CA LEU A 113 -14.41 11.66 -7.39
C LEU A 113 -14.72 11.60 -8.89
N ARG A 114 -15.57 10.68 -9.33
CA ARG A 114 -16.01 10.57 -10.73
C ARG A 114 -16.87 11.77 -11.15
N GLU A 115 -17.79 12.21 -10.30
CA GLU A 115 -18.62 13.40 -10.52
C GLU A 115 -17.77 14.66 -10.64
N ARG A 116 -16.67 14.75 -9.87
CA ARG A 116 -15.67 15.83 -9.99
C ARG A 116 -14.74 15.69 -11.20
N GLY A 117 -15.01 14.76 -12.13
CA GLY A 117 -14.28 14.60 -13.39
C GLY A 117 -12.98 13.78 -13.29
N PHE A 118 -12.65 13.19 -12.14
CA PHE A 118 -11.45 12.37 -12.02
C PHE A 118 -11.67 10.99 -12.63
N LYS A 119 -10.67 10.49 -13.37
CA LYS A 119 -10.70 9.17 -14.01
C LYS A 119 -9.87 8.16 -13.22
N PHE A 120 -10.51 7.43 -12.31
CA PHE A 120 -9.89 6.34 -11.55
C PHE A 120 -10.32 4.96 -12.06
N LYS A 121 -9.39 3.99 -12.08
CA LYS A 121 -9.75 2.60 -12.36
C LYS A 121 -10.51 2.04 -11.15
N SER A 122 -11.60 1.31 -11.40
CA SER A 122 -12.41 0.69 -10.35
C SER A 122 -11.62 -0.33 -9.51
N MET A 123 -10.56 -0.90 -10.08
CA MET A 123 -9.60 -1.75 -9.35
C MET A 123 -8.96 -1.05 -8.14
N ASN A 124 -8.82 0.29 -8.17
CA ASN A 124 -8.22 1.07 -7.07
C ASN A 124 -9.17 1.27 -5.89
N THR A 125 -10.48 1.04 -6.06
CA THR A 125 -11.45 1.17 -4.96
C THR A 125 -11.17 0.12 -3.88
N ALA A 126 -11.07 0.54 -2.62
CA ALA A 126 -10.78 -0.29 -1.46
C ALA A 126 -9.52 -1.16 -1.63
N LYS A 127 -8.44 -0.56 -2.17
CA LYS A 127 -7.17 -1.25 -2.54
C LYS A 127 -6.61 -2.11 -1.40
N LEU A 128 -6.53 -1.57 -0.18
CA LEU A 128 -5.99 -2.31 0.97
C LEU A 128 -6.92 -3.45 1.40
N TYR A 129 -8.23 -3.19 1.52
CA TYR A 129 -9.23 -4.23 1.82
C TYR A 129 -9.13 -5.40 0.83
N LYS A 130 -9.09 -5.09 -0.48
CA LYS A 130 -8.94 -6.11 -1.53
C LYS A 130 -7.67 -6.94 -1.35
N SER A 131 -6.56 -6.28 -1.03
CA SER A 131 -5.28 -6.95 -0.80
C SER A 131 -5.36 -7.97 0.33
N VAL A 132 -5.98 -7.59 1.46
CA VAL A 132 -6.16 -8.47 2.63
C VAL A 132 -7.02 -9.68 2.28
N VAL A 133 -8.21 -9.48 1.71
CA VAL A 133 -9.11 -10.60 1.42
C VAL A 133 -8.53 -11.55 0.37
N VAL A 134 -7.78 -11.02 -0.60
CA VAL A 134 -7.05 -11.82 -1.59
C VAL A 134 -5.94 -12.65 -0.93
N CYS A 135 -5.13 -12.07 -0.04
CA CYS A 135 -4.10 -12.83 0.70
C CYS A 135 -4.69 -14.00 1.49
N ARG A 136 -5.91 -13.86 2.01
CA ARG A 136 -6.62 -14.95 2.68
C ARG A 136 -7.09 -16.04 1.72
N ALA A 137 -7.48 -15.68 0.50
CA ALA A 137 -8.07 -16.61 -0.46
C ALA A 137 -7.03 -17.37 -1.30
N LEU A 138 -5.94 -16.71 -1.68
CA LEU A 138 -4.91 -17.31 -2.54
C LEU A 138 -4.16 -18.42 -1.80
N ALA A 139 -4.09 -19.62 -2.41
CA ALA A 139 -3.45 -20.79 -1.81
C ALA A 139 -2.01 -20.52 -1.32
N ARG A 140 -1.25 -19.68 -2.06
CA ARG A 140 0.15 -19.35 -1.73
C ARG A 140 0.32 -18.61 -0.40
N THR A 141 -0.68 -17.84 0.02
CA THR A 141 -0.62 -16.99 1.24
C THR A 141 -1.59 -17.44 2.31
N ARG A 142 -2.63 -18.19 1.94
CA ARG A 142 -3.73 -18.60 2.83
C ARG A 142 -3.27 -19.32 4.09
N ASP A 143 -2.34 -20.27 3.97
CA ASP A 143 -1.96 -21.10 5.12
C ASP A 143 -1.14 -20.29 6.13
N PHE A 144 -0.25 -19.42 5.66
CA PHE A 144 0.49 -18.48 6.52
C PHE A 144 -0.44 -17.44 7.15
N PHE A 145 -1.42 -16.95 6.39
CA PHE A 145 -2.44 -16.04 6.92
C PHE A 145 -3.22 -16.69 8.07
N LYS A 146 -3.53 -17.99 8.00
CA LYS A 146 -4.21 -18.73 9.08
C LYS A 146 -3.33 -19.02 10.29
N LYS A 147 -2.01 -19.22 10.07
CA LYS A 147 -1.03 -19.44 11.14
C LYS A 147 -0.70 -18.17 11.89
N ALA A 148 -0.85 -17.01 11.25
CA ALA A 148 -0.49 -15.74 11.84
C ALA A 148 -1.34 -15.47 13.09
N ARG A 149 -0.65 -15.22 14.21
CA ARG A 149 -1.27 -14.73 15.43
C ARG A 149 -1.72 -13.28 15.25
N GLN A 150 -0.92 -12.50 14.54
CA GLN A 150 -1.13 -11.08 14.30
C GLN A 150 -1.11 -10.78 12.80
N VAL A 151 -2.02 -9.91 12.35
CA VAL A 151 -2.05 -9.40 10.98
C VAL A 151 -1.89 -7.87 11.01
N VAL A 152 -0.85 -7.36 10.37
CA VAL A 152 -0.56 -5.92 10.31
C VAL A 152 -0.89 -5.37 8.92
N LEU A 153 -1.89 -4.49 8.88
CA LEU A 153 -2.31 -3.77 7.69
C LEU A 153 -1.40 -2.57 7.44
N THR A 154 -0.54 -2.66 6.43
CA THR A 154 0.48 -1.64 6.19
C THR A 154 0.11 -0.72 5.03
N VAL A 155 0.25 0.59 5.22
CA VAL A 155 0.20 1.55 4.12
C VAL A 155 1.53 2.30 4.02
N ILE A 156 2.01 2.45 2.79
CA ILE A 156 3.15 3.32 2.49
C ILE A 156 2.64 4.55 1.74
N LEU A 157 2.81 5.70 2.38
CA LEU A 157 2.43 7.01 1.87
C LEU A 157 3.59 7.66 1.12
N SER A 158 3.28 8.69 0.34
CA SER A 158 4.30 9.56 -0.27
C SER A 158 5.06 10.39 0.78
N PRO A 159 6.27 10.88 0.47
CA PRO A 159 7.03 11.77 1.34
C PRO A 159 6.26 13.01 1.80
N THR A 160 5.20 13.41 1.07
CA THR A 160 4.29 14.49 1.51
C THR A 160 3.67 14.24 2.89
N ALA A 161 3.46 12.98 3.27
CA ALA A 161 2.94 12.61 4.59
C ALA A 161 3.90 12.98 5.74
N LEU A 162 5.20 13.17 5.46
CA LEU A 162 6.17 13.63 6.45
C LEU A 162 5.97 15.08 6.85
N ARG A 163 5.25 15.87 6.04
CA ARG A 163 4.96 17.29 6.32
C ARG A 163 3.49 17.54 6.63
N ASP A 164 2.62 16.80 5.97
CA ASP A 164 1.18 16.96 6.12
C ASP A 164 0.64 15.95 7.13
N ARG A 165 0.63 16.35 8.40
CA ARG A 165 0.11 15.53 9.49
C ARG A 165 -1.35 15.16 9.27
N TYR A 166 -2.13 15.96 8.55
CA TYR A 166 -3.52 15.63 8.25
C TYR A 166 -3.64 14.37 7.39
N VAL A 167 -2.73 14.17 6.42
CA VAL A 167 -2.70 12.93 5.60
C VAL A 167 -2.47 11.70 6.48
N VAL A 168 -1.53 11.79 7.44
CA VAL A 168 -1.22 10.70 8.37
C VAL A 168 -2.43 10.42 9.28
N MET A 169 -3.02 11.46 9.87
CA MET A 169 -4.19 11.33 10.74
C MET A 169 -5.41 10.74 10.02
N GLU A 170 -5.72 11.20 8.80
CA GLU A 170 -6.82 10.63 8.03
C GLU A 170 -6.53 9.18 7.66
N ALA A 171 -5.31 8.84 7.22
CA ALA A 171 -4.93 7.45 6.94
C ALA A 171 -5.07 6.57 8.20
N GLU A 172 -4.61 7.04 9.35
CA GLU A 172 -4.73 6.34 10.63
C GLU A 172 -6.20 6.08 11.00
N ASN A 173 -7.06 7.10 10.90
CA ASN A 173 -8.49 6.95 11.16
C ASN A 173 -9.15 5.93 10.22
N LEU A 174 -8.79 5.95 8.93
CA LEU A 174 -9.32 5.01 7.95
C LEU A 174 -8.83 3.58 8.19
N LEU A 175 -7.57 3.40 8.57
CA LEU A 175 -7.02 2.09 8.92
C LEU A 175 -7.66 1.53 10.19
N LYS A 176 -7.85 2.33 11.24
CA LYS A 176 -8.59 1.92 12.45
C LYS A 176 -10.00 1.44 12.11
N ARG A 177 -10.71 2.18 11.24
CA ARG A 177 -12.05 1.76 10.79
C ARG A 177 -12.01 0.48 9.96
N LEU A 178 -11.00 0.32 9.11
CA LEU A 178 -10.82 -0.88 8.29
C LEU A 178 -10.47 -2.10 9.16
N THR A 179 -9.57 -1.97 10.14
CA THR A 179 -9.21 -3.07 11.05
C THR A 179 -10.42 -3.52 11.86
N SER A 180 -11.20 -2.59 12.43
CA SER A 180 -12.46 -2.93 13.12
C SER A 180 -13.44 -3.65 12.19
N TYR A 181 -13.67 -3.12 10.98
CA TYR A 181 -14.57 -3.76 10.01
C TYR A 181 -14.11 -5.18 9.63
N LEU A 182 -12.82 -5.36 9.38
CA LEU A 182 -12.24 -6.66 9.05
C LEU A 182 -12.38 -7.64 10.22
N SER A 183 -12.08 -7.21 11.45
CA SER A 183 -12.27 -8.03 12.65
C SER A 183 -13.72 -8.51 12.77
N ASP A 184 -14.69 -7.61 12.61
CA ASP A 184 -16.11 -7.94 12.85
C ASP A 184 -16.74 -8.80 11.76
N ASN A 185 -16.26 -8.69 10.51
CA ASN A 185 -16.95 -9.25 9.35
C ASN A 185 -16.17 -10.33 8.61
N GLU A 186 -14.84 -10.27 8.60
CA GLU A 186 -14.00 -11.04 7.70
C GLU A 186 -13.01 -11.93 8.47
N LEU A 187 -12.45 -11.42 9.56
CA LEU A 187 -11.31 -11.97 10.28
C LEU A 187 -11.62 -12.08 11.77
N LYS A 188 -12.81 -12.62 12.10
CA LYS A 188 -13.28 -12.76 13.48
C LYS A 188 -12.24 -13.46 14.34
N GLY A 189 -11.82 -12.78 15.41
CA GLY A 189 -10.85 -13.29 16.38
C GLY A 189 -9.37 -13.16 15.96
N SER A 190 -9.07 -12.53 14.82
CA SER A 190 -7.68 -12.21 14.44
C SER A 190 -7.21 -10.93 15.13
N ASP A 191 -5.97 -10.93 15.62
CA ASP A 191 -5.34 -9.74 16.19
C ASP A 191 -4.87 -8.80 15.07
N LEU A 192 -5.71 -7.79 14.76
CA LEU A 192 -5.53 -6.89 13.62
C LEU A 192 -4.94 -5.55 14.04
N HIS A 193 -3.79 -5.24 13.47
CA HIS A 193 -3.09 -3.98 13.68
C HIS A 193 -2.91 -3.25 12.36
N TYR A 194 -2.40 -2.03 12.42
CA TYR A 194 -2.04 -1.27 11.24
C TYR A 194 -0.66 -0.66 11.40
N SER A 195 -0.03 -0.31 10.28
CA SER A 195 1.21 0.43 10.26
C SER A 195 1.23 1.43 9.11
N ILE A 196 1.79 2.61 9.37
CA ILE A 196 1.90 3.69 8.39
C ILE A 196 3.38 4.04 8.24
N TYR A 197 3.87 3.95 7.01
CA TYR A 197 5.20 4.41 6.64
C TYR A 197 5.15 5.51 5.59
N ALA A 198 6.22 6.29 5.50
CA ALA A 198 6.55 7.04 4.31
C ALA A 198 7.99 6.76 3.89
N PHE A 199 8.25 6.80 2.59
CA PHE A 199 9.62 6.74 2.09
C PHE A 199 10.19 8.16 1.98
N ARG A 200 11.43 8.32 2.41
CA ARG A 200 12.23 9.53 2.26
C ARG A 200 13.47 9.18 1.43
N PRO A 201 13.65 9.75 0.22
CA PRO A 201 14.90 9.54 -0.52
C PRO A 201 16.06 10.16 0.26
N SER A 202 17.23 9.49 0.29
CA SER A 202 18.42 10.03 0.95
C SER A 202 19.06 11.19 0.18
N GLU A 203 18.81 11.27 -1.12
CA GLU A 203 19.32 12.32 -2.01
C GLU A 203 18.32 12.70 -3.12
N VAL A 204 18.49 13.89 -3.68
CA VAL A 204 17.79 14.32 -4.89
C VAL A 204 18.69 14.08 -6.10
N SER A 205 18.43 13.02 -6.86
CA SER A 205 19.24 12.65 -8.02
C SER A 205 18.41 12.47 -9.30
N ALA A 206 19.11 12.43 -10.45
CA ALA A 206 18.50 12.24 -11.77
C ALA A 206 18.07 10.78 -12.04
N HIS A 207 18.61 9.84 -11.28
CA HIS A 207 18.28 8.41 -11.29
C HIS A 207 17.71 8.01 -9.93
N SER A 208 17.26 6.77 -9.77
CA SER A 208 16.84 6.29 -8.45
C SER A 208 17.95 6.57 -7.42
N PRO A 209 17.71 7.32 -6.32
CA PRO A 209 18.70 7.54 -5.27
C PRO A 209 19.23 6.22 -4.76
N LYS A 210 20.50 6.20 -4.35
CA LYS A 210 21.19 4.98 -3.91
C LYS A 210 20.53 4.31 -2.71
N SER A 211 19.91 5.10 -1.85
CA SER A 211 19.14 4.60 -0.71
C SER A 211 17.86 5.39 -0.46
N VAL A 212 16.95 4.76 0.27
CA VAL A 212 15.75 5.39 0.82
C VAL A 212 15.64 5.05 2.29
N VAL A 213 15.10 5.97 3.06
CA VAL A 213 14.72 5.75 4.46
C VAL A 213 13.23 5.47 4.53
N LEU A 214 12.86 4.39 5.20
CA LEU A 214 11.47 4.06 5.52
C LEU A 214 11.17 4.61 6.92
N GLU A 215 10.45 5.72 6.96
CA GLU A 215 10.07 6.41 8.19
C GLU A 215 8.76 5.85 8.71
N HIS A 216 8.75 5.29 9.92
CA HIS A 216 7.54 4.87 10.60
C HIS A 216 6.78 6.09 11.14
N LEU A 217 5.50 6.20 10.82
CA LEU A 217 4.69 7.37 11.15
C LEU A 217 3.64 7.10 12.23
N ALA A 218 3.02 5.91 12.22
CA ALA A 218 1.98 5.54 13.19
C ALA A 218 1.68 4.03 13.16
N GLY A 219 1.21 3.51 14.30
CA GLY A 219 0.79 2.12 14.44
C GLY A 219 1.91 1.17 14.87
N GLU A 220 1.79 -0.08 14.44
CA GLU A 220 2.71 -1.17 14.76
C GLU A 220 4.01 -1.07 13.96
N GLU A 221 5.14 -1.30 14.62
CA GLU A 221 6.47 -1.17 14.00
C GLU A 221 6.93 -2.51 13.42
N VAL A 222 6.57 -2.78 12.17
CA VAL A 222 6.95 -3.99 11.41
C VAL A 222 8.41 -3.95 10.93
N ILE A 223 8.88 -2.78 10.50
CA ILE A 223 10.29 -2.52 10.21
C ILE A 223 10.75 -1.38 11.11
N GLY A 224 12.01 -1.41 11.53
CA GLY A 224 12.55 -0.44 12.49
C GLY A 224 12.31 1.02 12.06
N ARG A 225 12.26 1.94 13.04
CA ARG A 225 12.16 3.38 12.74
C ARG A 225 13.36 3.85 11.90
N GLY A 226 13.07 4.42 10.74
CA GLY A 226 14.09 5.02 9.88
C GLY A 226 15.00 3.98 9.20
N GLU A 227 14.46 2.80 8.87
CA GLU A 227 15.21 1.75 8.19
C GLU A 227 15.73 2.23 6.83
N GLU A 228 17.05 2.12 6.61
CA GLU A 228 17.67 2.46 5.33
C GLU A 228 17.71 1.26 4.39
N VAL A 229 17.19 1.46 3.18
CA VAL A 229 17.13 0.44 2.13
C VAL A 229 17.88 0.92 0.90
N ALA A 230 18.90 0.15 0.51
CA ALA A 230 19.62 0.37 -0.74
C ALA A 230 18.73 0.03 -1.94
N THR A 231 18.74 0.87 -2.96
CA THR A 231 17.94 0.68 -4.17
C THR A 231 18.64 -0.14 -5.25
N GLU A 232 19.98 -0.22 -5.20
CA GLU A 232 20.81 -0.96 -6.14
C GLU A 232 20.38 -2.44 -6.19
N GLY A 233 20.06 -2.93 -7.40
CA GLY A 233 19.56 -4.30 -7.63
C GLY A 233 18.10 -4.55 -7.23
N THR A 234 17.43 -3.60 -6.58
CA THR A 234 16.03 -3.71 -6.13
C THR A 234 15.07 -2.96 -7.05
N VAL A 235 15.53 -1.85 -7.62
CA VAL A 235 14.76 -0.98 -8.51
C VAL A 235 15.17 -1.23 -9.97
N ASP A 236 14.23 -1.06 -10.91
CA ASP A 236 14.50 -1.13 -12.34
C ASP A 236 15.72 -0.24 -12.71
N PRO A 237 16.78 -0.79 -13.35
CA PRO A 237 17.95 -0.03 -13.77
C PRO A 237 17.65 1.22 -14.62
N GLY A 238 16.48 1.27 -15.27
CA GLY A 238 16.00 2.42 -16.05
C GLY A 238 15.16 3.45 -15.28
N ALA A 239 14.96 3.29 -13.96
CA ALA A 239 14.07 4.17 -13.18
C ALA A 239 14.66 5.58 -13.01
N ILE A 240 14.01 6.56 -13.62
CA ILE A 240 14.37 7.98 -13.52
C ILE A 240 14.13 8.51 -12.10
N GLY A 241 15.07 9.29 -11.60
CA GLY A 241 15.18 9.72 -10.21
C GLY A 241 14.21 10.77 -9.72
N CYS A 242 14.42 11.13 -8.45
CA CYS A 242 13.70 12.18 -7.74
C CYS A 242 13.60 13.46 -8.56
N ARG A 243 14.67 13.89 -9.25
CA ARG A 243 14.71 15.14 -10.02
C ARG A 243 13.68 15.18 -11.16
N HIS A 244 13.26 14.01 -11.67
CA HIS A 244 12.22 13.87 -12.70
C HIS A 244 10.87 13.46 -12.13
N CYS A 245 10.74 13.40 -10.80
CA CYS A 245 9.47 13.19 -10.15
C CYS A 245 8.57 14.40 -10.40
N PRO A 246 7.38 14.24 -11.01
CA PRO A 246 6.45 15.35 -11.22
C PRO A 246 5.94 15.93 -9.89
N TYR A 247 6.12 15.22 -8.78
CA TYR A 247 5.72 15.63 -7.45
C TYR A 247 6.89 16.18 -6.61
N LEU A 248 8.09 16.32 -7.18
CA LEU A 248 9.28 16.80 -6.45
C LEU A 248 9.01 18.13 -5.73
N ARG A 249 8.33 19.10 -6.35
CA ARG A 249 8.00 20.38 -5.69
C ARG A 249 7.15 20.21 -4.42
N ILE A 250 6.32 19.17 -4.38
CA ILE A 250 5.48 18.82 -3.23
C ILE A 250 6.32 18.02 -2.22
N CYS A 251 7.19 17.13 -2.68
CA CYS A 251 7.94 16.17 -1.86
C CYS A 251 9.32 16.64 -1.36
N ALA A 252 9.95 17.67 -1.96
CA ALA A 252 11.40 17.94 -1.84
C ALA A 252 11.88 19.19 -1.08
N PRO A 253 11.03 20.12 -0.60
CA PRO A 253 11.42 21.02 0.51
C PRO A 253 11.77 20.31 1.85
N LEU A 254 12.33 19.09 1.83
CA LEU A 254 12.73 18.30 3.01
C LEU A 254 14.20 18.57 3.26
#